data_AF-A0A382DGT1-F1
#
_entry.id   AF-A0A382DGT1-F1
#
_cell.length_a   1.000
_cell.length_b   1.000
_cell.length_c   1.000
_cell.angle_alpha   90.00
_cell.angle_beta   90.00
_cell.angle_gamma   90.00
#
_symmetry.space_group_name_H-M   'P 1'
#
loop_
_entity.id
_entity.type
_entity.pdbx_description
1 polymer ?
#
loop_
_entity_poly.entity_id
_entity_poly.type
_entity_poly.pdbx_seq_one_letter_code
_entity_poly.pdbx_strand_id
1 'polypeptide(L)' 'MAIKAGDDVCGAIMKIHDSLTDMDFVPKPEGNEKVVLWDDGKGAGPYIKEWNTDLAKPTPEEIEAQL' A
#
# COMPACT_ATOMS: atom_id res chain seq x y z
N MET A 1 -8.12 3.09 -12.35
CA MET A 1 -7.87 1.93 -13.25
C MET A 1 -7.66 0.73 -12.33
N ALA A 2 -7.11 -0.40 -12.80
CA ALA A 2 -6.58 -1.42 -11.88
C ALA A 2 -5.06 -1.24 -11.83
N ILE A 3 -4.48 -1.19 -10.62
CA ILE A 3 -3.04 -1.11 -10.41
C ILE A 3 -2.42 -2.41 -10.96
N LYS A 4 -1.39 -2.37 -11.80
CA LYS A 4 -0.91 -3.63 -12.42
C LYS A 4 -0.08 -4.41 -11.41
N ALA A 5 -0.17 -5.74 -11.46
CA ALA A 5 0.75 -6.59 -10.72
C ALA A 5 2.20 -6.31 -11.17
N GLY A 6 3.03 -5.77 -10.27
CA GLY A 6 4.40 -5.32 -10.54
C GLY A 6 4.65 -3.83 -10.30
N ASP A 7 3.59 -3.04 -10.12
CA ASP A 7 3.66 -1.65 -9.67
C ASP A 7 4.04 -1.57 -8.17
N ASP A 8 5.01 -0.73 -7.83
CA ASP A 8 5.52 -0.58 -6.46
C ASP A 8 4.56 0.27 -5.61
N VAL A 9 3.43 -0.33 -5.23
CA VAL A 9 2.40 0.31 -4.40
C VAL A 9 2.96 0.77 -3.05
N CYS A 10 3.87 0.00 -2.45
CA CYS A 10 4.58 0.43 -1.25
C CYS A 10 5.35 1.72 -1.52
N GLY A 11 6.13 1.76 -2.61
CA GLY A 11 6.86 2.96 -3.04
C GLY A 11 5.97 4.16 -3.30
N ALA A 12 4.84 3.98 -3.96
CA ALA A 12 3.86 5.05 -4.18
C ALA A 12 3.30 5.59 -2.85
N ILE A 13 2.91 4.72 -1.92
CA ILE A 13 2.39 5.16 -0.61
C ILE A 13 3.49 5.85 0.20
N MET A 14 4.74 5.37 0.14
CA MET A 14 5.89 6.04 0.78
C MET A 14 6.19 7.42 0.18
N LYS A 15 5.91 7.66 -1.12
CA LYS A 15 6.01 9.00 -1.73
C LYS A 15 4.89 9.95 -1.29
N ILE A 16 3.70 9.42 -1.00
CA ILE A 16 2.57 10.22 -0.48
C ILE A 16 2.77 10.53 1.00
N HIS A 17 3.38 9.59 1.72
CA HIS A 17 3.68 9.70 3.14
C HIS A 17 5.16 9.40 3.39
N ASP A 18 5.99 10.45 3.37
CA ASP A 18 7.44 10.35 3.64
C ASP A 18 7.77 9.75 5.02
N SER A 19 6.79 9.72 5.93
CA SER A 19 6.91 9.12 7.27
C SER A 19 6.78 7.59 7.28
N LEU A 20 6.30 6.98 6.20
CA LEU A 20 6.19 5.53 6.06
C LEU A 20 7.44 4.98 5.39
N THR A 21 7.89 3.83 5.88
CA THR A 21 9.08 3.11 5.40
C THR A 21 8.69 1.69 4.99
N ASP A 22 9.58 0.97 4.31
CA ASP A 22 9.33 -0.43 3.91
C ASP A 22 8.97 -1.32 5.11
N MET A 23 9.49 -1.01 6.30
CA MET A 23 9.17 -1.70 7.55
C MET A 23 7.72 -1.51 8.03
N ASP A 24 7.03 -0.48 7.55
CA ASP A 24 5.60 -0.25 7.82
C ASP A 24 4.69 -1.08 6.89
N PHE A 25 5.26 -1.67 5.83
CA PHE A 25 4.61 -2.55 4.85
C PHE A 25 5.21 -3.96 4.92
N VAL A 26 4.71 -4.80 5.81
CA VAL A 26 5.23 -6.17 5.96
C VAL A 26 4.08 -7.17 5.97
N PRO A 27 4.20 -8.32 5.29
CA PRO A 27 3.31 -9.45 5.46
C PRO A 27 3.87 -10.41 6.53
N LYS A 28 3.65 -10.19 7.84
CA LYS A 28 4.05 -11.19 8.85
C LYS A 28 3.16 -11.21 10.11
N PRO A 29 2.96 -12.39 10.74
CA PRO A 29 1.85 -12.71 11.63
C PRO A 29 1.86 -12.05 13.03
N GLU A 30 2.67 -11.00 13.27
CA GLU A 30 2.94 -10.47 14.62
C GLU A 30 2.26 -9.13 14.94
N GLY A 31 1.41 -8.61 14.06
CA GLY A 31 0.31 -7.70 14.45
C GLY A 31 0.66 -6.24 14.77
N ASN A 32 1.83 -5.73 14.36
CA ASN A 32 2.20 -4.31 14.45
C ASN A 32 2.27 -3.62 13.07
N GLU A 33 1.45 -4.07 12.11
CA GLU A 33 1.46 -3.59 10.73
C GLU A 33 0.69 -2.27 10.64
N LYS A 34 1.34 -1.17 10.19
CA LYS A 34 0.66 0.11 9.95
C LYS A 34 -0.16 0.08 8.65
N VAL A 35 0.34 -0.57 7.61
CA VAL A 35 -0.37 -0.70 6.32
C VAL A 35 -0.29 -2.14 5.84
N VAL A 36 -1.46 -2.75 5.64
CA VAL A 36 -1.56 -4.12 5.14
C VAL A 36 -1.99 -4.08 3.69
N LEU A 37 -1.10 -4.56 2.82
CA LEU A 37 -1.41 -4.74 1.40
C LEU A 37 -1.89 -6.17 1.16
N TRP A 38 -2.88 -6.32 0.29
CA TRP A 38 -3.38 -7.62 -0.16
C TRP A 38 -3.43 -7.65 -1.66
N ASP A 39 -3.01 -8.77 -2.25
CA ASP A 39 -3.17 -9.05 -3.67
C ASP A 39 -4.21 -10.17 -3.80
N ASP A 40 -5.29 -9.92 -4.54
CA ASP A 40 -6.36 -10.89 -4.74
C ASP A 40 -6.05 -11.92 -5.84
N GLY A 41 -4.88 -11.82 -6.48
CA GLY A 41 -4.44 -12.69 -7.56
C GLY A 41 -5.23 -12.53 -8.85
N LYS A 42 -6.14 -11.54 -8.94
CA LYS A 42 -7.00 -11.33 -10.12
C LYS A 42 -6.38 -10.39 -11.16
N GLY A 43 -5.11 -10.05 -11.00
CA GLY A 43 -4.41 -9.11 -11.88
C GLY A 43 -4.79 -7.64 -11.65
N ALA A 44 -5.52 -7.35 -10.58
CA ALA A 44 -5.86 -5.98 -10.17
C ALA A 44 -4.79 -5.30 -9.30
N GLY A 45 -3.69 -6.02 -9.04
CA GLY A 45 -2.55 -5.56 -8.26
C GLY A 45 -2.82 -5.52 -6.75
N PRO A 46 -1.78 -5.24 -5.95
CA PRO A 46 -1.91 -5.12 -4.51
C PRO A 46 -2.74 -3.88 -4.14
N TYR A 47 -3.64 -4.01 -3.17
CA TYR A 47 -4.47 -2.93 -2.63
C TYR A 47 -4.34 -2.84 -1.10
N ILE A 48 -4.65 -1.67 -0.55
CA ILE A 48 -4.67 -1.46 0.91
C ILE A 48 -5.86 -2.18 1.52
N LYS A 49 -5.59 -3.32 2.17
CA LYS A 49 -6.57 -4.12 2.92
C LYS A 49 -6.84 -3.52 4.30
N GLU A 50 -5.80 -3.14 5.03
CA GLU A 50 -5.91 -2.51 6.35
C GLU A 50 -5.01 -1.28 6.46
N TRP A 51 -5.50 -0.29 7.20
CA TRP A 51 -4.83 0.99 7.42
C TRP A 51 -4.87 1.30 8.91
N ASN A 52 -3.79 0.96 9.60
CA ASN A 52 -3.60 1.05 11.05
C ASN A 52 -2.64 2.18 11.42
N THR A 53 -2.80 3.33 10.76
CA THR A 53 -2.01 4.54 11.03
C THR A 53 -2.92 5.76 11.08
N ASP A 54 -2.51 6.77 11.85
CA ASP A 54 -3.21 8.06 11.96
C ASP A 54 -3.07 8.94 10.71
N LEU A 55 -2.29 8.51 9.72
CA LEU A 55 -2.14 9.20 8.44
C LEU A 55 -3.43 9.11 7.61
N ALA A 56 -3.65 10.08 6.72
CA ALA A 56 -4.76 10.03 5.79
C ALA A 56 -4.58 8.85 4.82
N LYS A 57 -5.58 7.97 4.71
CA LYS A 57 -5.52 6.86 3.75
C LYS A 57 -5.48 7.41 2.31
N PRO A 58 -4.47 7.09 1.50
CA PRO A 58 -4.40 7.55 0.12
C PRO A 58 -5.48 6.90 -0.73
N THR A 59 -5.99 7.66 -1.69
CA THR A 59 -6.94 7.17 -2.68
C THR A 59 -6.24 6.33 -3.75
N PRO A 60 -6.98 5.43 -4.44
CA PRO A 60 -6.42 4.70 -5.58
C PRO A 60 -5.81 5.62 -6.65
N GLU A 61 -6.43 6.79 -6.90
CA GLU A 61 -5.93 7.76 -7.88
C GLU A 61 -4.60 8.40 -7.46
N GLU A 62 -4.43 8.70 -6.16
CA GLU A 62 -3.15 9.23 -5.64
C GLU A 62 -2.04 8.18 -5.71
N ILE A 63 -2.37 6.92 -5.44
CA ILE A 63 -1.42 5.81 -5.59
C ILE A 63 -1.07 5.66 -7.08
N GLU A 64 -2.07 5.61 -7.97
CA GLU A 64 -1.89 5.53 -9.43
C GLU A 64 -1.06 6.69 -9.99
N ALA A 65 -1.13 7.89 -9.40
CA ALA A 65 -0.32 9.04 -9.81
C ALA A 65 1.17 8.93 -9.42
N GLN A 66 1.52 8.01 -8.52
CA GLN A 66 2.87 7.81 -7.97
C GLN A 66 3.55 6.51 -8.42
N LEU A 67 2.79 5.64 -9.09
CA LEU A 67 3.26 4.44 -9.79
C LEU A 67 3.98 4.83 -11.09
#